data_AF-A0A3A4KX39-F1
#
_entry.id   AF-A0A3A4KX39-F1
#
_cell.length_a   1.000
_cell.length_b   1.000
_cell.length_c   1.000
_cell.angle_alpha   90.00
_cell.angle_beta   90.00
_cell.angle_gamma   90.00
#
_symmetry.space_group_name_H-M   'P 1'
#
loop_
_entity.id
_entity.type
_entity.pdbx_description
1 polymer ?
#
loop_
_entity_poly.entity_id
_entity_poly.type
_entity_poly.pdbx_seq_one_letter_code
_entity_poly.pdbx_strand_id
1 'polypeptide(L)' 'GIIAGTVVDLAGQIGRAVLAVPLPARRARACPRVVKRAISKHPAKVGIDRNSYRITIHIEVLNQGLTTPAKT' A
#
# COMPACT_ATOMS: atom_id res chain seq x y z
N GLY A 1 19.80 15.63 11.94
CA GLY A 1 20.43 16.77 11.26
C GLY A 1 20.31 17.98 12.16
N ILE A 2 21.37 18.78 12.30
CA ILE A 2 21.36 19.97 13.17
C ILE A 2 20.73 21.12 12.37
N ILE A 3 19.57 21.59 12.81
CA ILE A 3 18.96 22.81 12.27
C ILE A 3 19.24 23.91 13.28
N ALA A 4 20.16 24.83 12.94
CA ALA A 4 20.48 26.04 13.70
C ALA A 4 20.78 25.83 15.21
N GLY A 5 21.62 24.86 15.56
CA GLY A 5 22.07 24.63 16.94
C GLY A 5 21.12 23.82 17.83
N THR A 6 19.96 23.40 17.31
CA THR A 6 19.08 22.44 17.99
C THR A 6 19.25 21.04 17.39
N VAL A 7 19.53 20.07 18.25
CA VAL A 7 19.52 18.65 17.85
C VAL A 7 18.07 18.21 17.77
N VAL A 8 17.51 18.28 16.56
CA VAL A 8 16.15 17.80 16.28
C VAL A 8 16.23 16.34 15.83
N ASP A 9 15.62 15.45 16.60
CA ASP A 9 15.43 14.04 16.23
C ASP A 9 14.31 13.88 15.19
N LEU A 10 14.58 14.37 13.99
CA LEU A 10 13.65 14.31 12.88
C LEU A 10 13.38 12.86 12.44
N ALA A 11 14.41 12.01 12.50
CA ALA A 11 14.29 10.60 12.11
C ALA A 11 13.36 9.84 13.06
N GLY A 12 13.49 10.03 14.37
CA GLY A 12 12.59 9.44 15.35
C GLY A 12 11.15 9.95 15.25
N GLN A 13 10.96 11.26 14.99
CA GLN A 13 9.63 11.83 14.77
C GLN A 13 8.95 11.24 13.52
N ILE A 14 9.67 11.17 12.39
CA ILE A 14 9.16 10.57 11.16
C ILE A 14 8.86 9.09 11.38
N GLY A 15 9.76 8.36 12.05
CA GLY A 15 9.58 6.94 12.37
C GLY A 15 8.31 6.69 13.19
N ARG A 16 8.09 7.47 14.26
CA ARG A 16 6.86 7.38 15.07
C ARG A 16 5.61 7.71 14.26
N ALA A 17 5.64 8.76 13.44
CA ALA A 17 4.49 9.15 12.61
C ALA A 17 4.13 8.06 11.58
N VAL A 18 5.14 7.44 10.95
CA VAL A 18 4.93 6.33 10.00
C VAL A 18 4.38 5.09 10.70
N LEU A 19 4.84 4.78 11.91
CA LEU A 19 4.36 3.63 12.68
C LEU A 19 2.98 3.84 13.31
N ALA A 20 2.60 5.09 13.58
CA ALA A 20 1.29 5.43 14.13
C ALA A 20 0.15 5.16 13.13
N VAL A 21 0.42 5.24 11.83
CA VAL A 21 -0.57 5.01 10.77
C VAL A 21 0.06 4.13 9.67
N PRO A 22 0.19 2.82 9.91
CA PRO A 22 0.75 1.92 8.91
C PRO A 22 -0.15 1.90 7.67
N LEU A 23 0.48 1.95 6.49
CA LEU A 23 -0.24 1.77 5.23
C LEU A 23 -0.93 0.40 5.22
N PRO A 24 -2.11 0.29 4.60
CA PRO A 24 -2.80 -0.97 4.50
C PRO A 24 -1.93 -2.01 3.81
N ALA A 25 -2.05 -3.26 4.25
CA ALA A 25 -1.33 -4.37 3.65
C ALA A 25 -1.50 -4.36 2.12
N ARG A 26 -0.40 -4.53 1.39
CA ARG A 26 -0.46 -4.61 -0.07
C ARG A 26 -1.36 -5.78 -0.46
N ARG A 27 -2.42 -5.49 -1.22
CA ARG A 27 -3.34 -6.52 -1.73
C ARG A 27 -2.57 -7.62 -2.46
N ALA A 28 -2.97 -8.87 -2.21
CA ALA A 28 -2.52 -10.02 -2.96
C ALA A 28 -2.73 -9.78 -4.46
N ARG A 29 -1.83 -10.31 -5.29
CA ARG A 29 -1.89 -10.14 -6.75
C ARG A 29 -2.16 -11.49 -7.39
N ALA A 30 -3.04 -11.50 -8.38
CA ALA A 30 -3.34 -12.66 -9.21
C ALA A 30 -2.24 -12.96 -10.25
N CYS A 31 -1.38 -11.99 -10.54
CA CYS A 31 -0.28 -12.12 -11.51
C CYS A 31 0.84 -11.09 -11.26
N PRO A 32 2.07 -11.33 -11.78
CA PRO A 32 3.17 -10.38 -11.73
C PRO A 32 2.85 -9.07 -12.49
N ARG A 33 3.42 -7.95 -12.05
CA ARG A 33 3.34 -6.68 -12.81
C ARG A 33 4.21 -6.78 -14.05
N VAL A 34 3.60 -6.94 -15.21
CA VAL A 34 4.31 -6.91 -16.49
C VAL A 34 3.93 -5.64 -17.24
N VAL A 35 4.93 -4.79 -17.56
CA VAL A 35 4.72 -3.64 -18.42
C VAL A 35 4.37 -4.11 -19.84
N LYS A 36 3.57 -3.33 -20.58
CA LYS A 36 3.11 -3.69 -21.95
C LYS A 36 4.24 -4.19 -22.86
N ARG A 37 5.43 -3.58 -22.75
CA ARG A 37 6.65 -3.95 -23.51
C ARG A 37 7.18 -5.36 -23.17
N ALA A 38 6.94 -5.85 -21.96
CA ALA A 38 7.38 -7.19 -21.53
C ALA A 38 6.36 -8.29 -21.90
N ILE A 39 5.12 -7.99 -22.28
CA ILE A 39 4.14 -8.97 -22.79
C ILE A 39 3.88 -8.91 -24.31
N SER A 40 4.51 -7.99 -25.03
CA SER A 40 4.30 -7.83 -26.47
C SER A 40 4.94 -8.97 -27.28
N LYS A 41 4.70 -8.98 -28.59
CA LYS A 41 5.21 -9.99 -29.54
C LYS A 41 6.74 -10.18 -29.50
N HIS A 42 7.49 -9.13 -29.13
CA HIS A 42 8.95 -9.15 -29.03
C HIS A 42 9.39 -8.69 -27.63
N PRO A 43 9.21 -9.55 -26.61
CA PRO A 43 9.50 -9.17 -25.23
C PRO A 43 11.01 -9.20 -24.98
N ALA A 44 11.50 -8.27 -24.16
CA ALA A 44 12.91 -8.23 -23.75
C ALA A 44 13.32 -9.37 -22.79
N LYS A 45 12.35 -10.13 -22.26
CA LYS A 45 12.57 -11.28 -21.37
C LYS A 45 11.79 -12.49 -21.88
N VAL A 46 12.45 -13.65 -21.97
CA VAL A 46 11.85 -14.95 -22.29
C VAL A 46 11.47 -15.66 -20.98
N GLY A 47 10.31 -16.33 -20.94
CA GLY A 47 9.87 -17.09 -19.75
C GLY A 47 9.05 -16.28 -18.73
N ILE A 48 8.08 -15.48 -19.20
CA ILE A 48 7.17 -14.75 -18.30
C ILE A 48 5.95 -15.63 -18.03
N ASP A 49 5.65 -15.83 -16.75
CA ASP A 49 4.39 -16.42 -16.32
C ASP A 49 3.21 -15.49 -16.69
N ARG A 50 2.31 -16.03 -17.52
CA ARG A 50 1.12 -15.33 -18.03
C ARG A 50 -0.16 -15.80 -17.36
N ASN A 51 -0.05 -16.73 -16.42
CA ASN A 51 -1.22 -17.25 -15.75
C ASN A 51 -1.79 -16.19 -14.80
N SER A 52 -3.11 -16.08 -14.82
CA SER A 52 -3.84 -15.34 -13.80
C SER A 52 -4.38 -16.34 -12.81
N TYR A 53 -3.94 -16.24 -11.57
CA TYR A 53 -4.36 -17.11 -10.49
C TYR A 53 -5.55 -16.52 -9.74
N ARG A 54 -6.48 -17.38 -9.33
CA ARG A 54 -7.61 -16.95 -8.51
C ARG A 54 -7.10 -16.51 -7.14
N ILE A 55 -7.50 -15.32 -6.71
CA ILE A 55 -7.25 -14.82 -5.35
C ILE A 55 -8.58 -14.52 -4.66
N THR A 56 -8.65 -14.82 -3.37
CA THR A 56 -9.78 -14.44 -2.52
C THR A 56 -9.38 -13.22 -1.70
N ILE A 57 -10.19 -12.16 -1.75
CA ILE A 57 -9.98 -10.94 -0.96
C ILE A 57 -11.09 -10.87 0.08
N HIS A 58 -10.73 -10.93 1.36
CA HIS A 58 -11.64 -10.68 2.46
C HIS A 58 -11.68 -9.17 2.74
N ILE A 59 -12.88 -8.59 2.78
CA ILE A 59 -13.09 -7.17 3.08
C ILE A 59 -14.01 -7.10 4.30
N GLU A 60 -13.47 -6.63 5.42
CA GLU A 60 -14.26 -6.31 6.61
C GLU A 60 -14.49 -4.80 6.65
N VAL A 61 -15.76 -4.40 6.61
CA VAL A 61 -16.15 -3.00 6.72
C VAL A 61 -16.52 -2.73 8.18
N LEU A 62 -15.64 -2.04 8.90
CA LEU A 62 -15.90 -1.63 10.27
C LEU A 62 -16.78 -0.37 10.23
N ASN A 63 -18.07 -0.54 10.53
CA ASN A 63 -18.98 0.58 10.71
C ASN A 63 -18.67 1.25 12.05
N GLN A 64 -17.82 2.27 12.04
CA GLN A 64 -17.69 3.17 13.19
C GLN A 64 -18.95 4.03 13.19
N GLY A 65 -19.93 3.64 14.01
CA GLY A 65 -21.27 4.22 13.99
C GLY A 65 -21.23 5.74 13.90
N LEU A 66 -21.70 6.27 12.77
CA LEU A 66 -22.13 7.66 12.72
C LEU A 66 -23.39 7.72 13.58
N THR A 67 -23.23 8.01 14.86
CA THR A 67 -24.33 8.49 15.71
C THR A 67 -24.78 9.81 15.13
N THR A 68 -25.77 9.76 14.24
CA THR A 68 -26.58 10.92 13.86
C THR A 68 -27.21 11.44 15.16
N PRO A 69 -26.89 12.65 15.64
CA PRO A 69 -27.62 13.20 16.78
C PRO A 69 -29.09 13.34 16.38
N ALA A 70 -29.97 12.78 17.20
CA ALA A 70 -31.41 12.91 17.01
C ALA A 70 -31.76 14.41 16.90
N LYS A 71 -32.49 14.75 15.83
CA LYS A 71 -32.97 16.10 15.58
C LYS A 71 -34.10 16.41 16.58
N THR A 72 -33.85 17.34 17.50
CA THR A 72 -34.87 17.96 18.37
C THR A 72 -35.75 18.90 17.55
#